data_AF-A0A2M7H2H8-F1
#
_entry.id   AF-A0A2M7H2H8-F1
#
_cell.length_a   1.000
_cell.length_b   1.000
_cell.length_c   1.000
_cell.angle_alpha   90.00
_cell.angle_beta   90.00
_cell.angle_gamma   90.00
#
_symmetry.space_group_name_H-M   'P 1'
#
loop_
_entity.id
_entity.type
_entity.pdbx_description
1 polymer ?
#
loop_
_entity_poly.entity_id
_entity_poly.type
_entity_poly.pdbx_seq_one_letter_code
_entity_poly.pdbx_strand_id
1 'polypeptide(L)'
;MNMTPRLYWLSIFLTPVFWLGLASQADASYPASYNISVDQSAQSVTLLGKGDDSGKSTVISLPSRAKKIQGRKLRVAGVNYLGVLYQKKRGVYLRFYHPNGNKLAQRTVATRKGDQAFPAIRLDSVVISDRRMAKVTLIKQTSAGINKRFISKRYQVKPKKTGNKQLAVYKSKSEVITAPTFNGDNWLAMLNYYRKASGVTPVSEDVNLSADCQLHNSYMELNSELTHYETDDKPGYSEDGARAGISSVLTSWWSTEKRDAVSGWFVTLYHRLPLLDPAIDAPGFDDEFNRNAVSYYCLYFATYDTQLSGIDHEPIAFPFPGMTDVETSLTINESPDPLEPHLDEGAEWPTGPIITLQFYNGENVSSMSVSLIDSNGVNLTGYKQLPGDSDNPNNAVQGNAVSFIPKNPLNTNTLYTVRMTGDVDATSFNKTWSFTTGS
;
A
#
# COMPACT_ATOMS: atom_id res chain seq x y z
N MET A 1 -37.07 57.53 55.43
CA MET A 1 -36.96 56.66 54.24
C MET A 1 -35.74 55.78 54.43
N ASN A 2 -35.97 54.52 54.82
CA ASN A 2 -34.98 53.46 54.95
C ASN A 2 -35.75 52.18 54.66
N MET A 3 -35.39 51.42 53.63
CA MET A 3 -35.67 49.98 53.56
C MET A 3 -34.95 49.33 52.35
N THR A 4 -34.01 48.46 52.67
CA THR A 4 -33.42 47.40 51.85
C THR A 4 -34.47 46.34 51.44
N PRO A 5 -34.41 45.75 50.23
CA PRO A 5 -35.23 44.60 49.89
C PRO A 5 -34.49 43.25 50.03
N ARG A 6 -35.31 42.24 50.34
CA ARG A 6 -35.02 40.86 50.77
C ARG A 6 -34.61 39.92 49.62
N LEU A 7 -33.75 38.95 49.97
CA LEU A 7 -33.58 37.68 49.25
C LEU A 7 -34.85 36.81 49.34
N TYR A 8 -35.22 36.17 48.23
CA TYR A 8 -36.10 35.00 48.21
C TYR A 8 -35.33 33.78 47.70
N TRP A 9 -35.33 32.72 48.51
CA TRP A 9 -34.85 31.38 48.17
C TRP A 9 -35.89 30.63 47.34
N LEU A 10 -35.48 30.03 46.22
CA LEU A 10 -36.27 29.05 45.47
C LEU A 10 -35.53 27.71 45.48
N SER A 11 -36.09 26.74 46.21
CA SER A 11 -35.59 25.37 46.31
C SER A 11 -36.01 24.57 45.07
N ILE A 12 -35.04 24.13 44.26
CA ILE A 12 -35.27 23.15 43.19
C ILE A 12 -34.70 21.81 43.66
N PHE A 13 -35.58 20.83 43.82
CA PHE A 13 -35.23 19.43 44.09
C PHE A 13 -34.53 18.82 42.87
N LEU A 14 -33.26 18.45 43.02
CA LEU A 14 -32.54 17.56 42.11
C LEU A 14 -32.71 16.12 42.60
N THR A 15 -33.55 15.34 41.92
CA THR A 15 -33.51 13.88 42.01
C THR A 15 -32.34 13.37 41.15
N PRO A 16 -31.38 12.61 41.70
CA PRO A 16 -30.36 11.98 40.88
C PRO A 16 -31.00 10.81 40.13
N VAL A 17 -31.20 10.98 38.82
CA VAL A 17 -31.44 9.86 37.92
C VAL A 17 -30.14 9.07 37.86
N PHE A 18 -30.10 7.94 38.57
CA PHE A 18 -29.06 6.93 38.42
C PHE A 18 -29.10 6.40 36.99
N TRP A 19 -28.23 6.93 36.13
CA TRP A 19 -27.84 6.28 34.88
C TRP A 19 -27.01 5.05 35.25
N LEU A 20 -27.67 3.92 35.48
CA LEU A 20 -27.05 2.61 35.38
C LEU A 20 -26.71 2.39 33.90
N GLY A 21 -25.55 2.90 33.51
CA GLY A 21 -24.90 2.51 32.28
C GLY A 21 -24.66 1.01 32.33
N LEU A 22 -25.43 0.24 31.56
CA LEU A 22 -25.00 -1.06 31.06
C LEU A 22 -23.78 -0.81 30.17
N ALA A 23 -22.62 -0.60 30.79
CA ALA A 23 -21.38 -1.07 30.20
C ALA A 23 -21.60 -2.58 30.05
N SER A 24 -21.77 -3.05 28.81
CA SER A 24 -21.69 -4.48 28.54
C SER A 24 -20.40 -4.95 29.21
N GLN A 25 -20.49 -5.86 30.18
CA GLN A 25 -19.31 -6.55 30.67
C GLN A 25 -18.55 -7.00 29.42
N ALA A 26 -17.32 -6.50 29.25
CA ALA A 26 -16.43 -7.05 28.25
C ALA A 26 -16.24 -8.50 28.67
N ASP A 27 -16.95 -9.40 28.01
CA ASP A 27 -16.83 -10.84 28.23
C ASP A 27 -15.35 -11.20 28.11
N ALA A 28 -14.75 -11.56 29.24
CA ALA A 28 -13.31 -11.59 29.44
C ALA A 28 -12.60 -12.68 28.63
N SER A 29 -13.37 -13.49 27.88
CA SER A 29 -12.92 -14.67 27.15
C SER A 29 -12.25 -14.38 25.79
N TYR A 30 -12.42 -13.18 25.22
CA TYR A 30 -11.87 -12.83 23.91
C TYR A 30 -10.93 -11.61 23.96
N PRO A 31 -9.98 -11.48 23.00
CA PRO A 31 -9.03 -10.37 22.99
C PRO A 31 -9.68 -9.09 22.45
N ALA A 32 -9.56 -7.99 23.18
CA ALA A 32 -9.93 -6.64 22.71
C ALA A 32 -8.79 -5.99 21.89
N SER A 33 -7.54 -6.32 22.22
CA SER A 33 -6.34 -6.00 21.46
C SER A 33 -5.75 -7.29 20.88
N TYR A 34 -5.54 -7.35 19.56
CA TYR A 34 -5.11 -8.58 18.91
C TYR A 34 -4.29 -8.35 17.64
N ASN A 35 -3.50 -9.36 17.27
CA ASN A 35 -2.94 -9.56 15.93
C ASN A 35 -3.82 -10.55 15.14
N ILE A 36 -3.66 -10.55 13.81
CA ILE A 36 -4.49 -11.36 12.91
C ILE A 36 -3.58 -12.38 12.24
N SER A 37 -3.84 -13.67 12.51
CA SER A 37 -3.21 -14.77 11.76
C SER A 37 -4.21 -15.33 10.76
N VAL A 38 -3.78 -15.54 9.51
CA VAL A 38 -4.63 -16.09 8.44
C VAL A 38 -4.11 -17.44 7.99
N ASP A 39 -4.96 -18.46 8.07
CA ASP A 39 -4.65 -19.78 7.53
C ASP A 39 -5.47 -20.04 6.26
N GLN A 40 -4.78 -19.99 5.12
CA GLN A 40 -5.39 -20.26 3.81
C GLN A 40 -5.85 -21.71 3.67
N SER A 41 -5.13 -22.66 4.31
CA SER A 41 -5.36 -24.10 4.19
C SER A 41 -6.55 -24.54 5.05
N ALA A 42 -6.56 -24.11 6.32
CA ALA A 42 -7.65 -24.35 7.25
C ALA A 42 -8.87 -23.45 6.99
N GLN A 43 -8.74 -22.43 6.13
CA GLN A 43 -9.79 -21.47 5.79
C GLN A 43 -10.30 -20.76 7.04
N SER A 44 -9.37 -20.29 7.87
CA SER A 44 -9.67 -19.65 9.15
C SER A 44 -8.88 -18.36 9.32
N VAL A 45 -9.39 -17.50 10.20
CA VAL A 45 -8.69 -16.32 10.71
C VAL A 45 -8.68 -16.43 12.23
N THR A 46 -7.51 -16.26 12.84
CA THR A 46 -7.35 -16.31 14.29
C THR A 46 -6.98 -14.91 14.79
N LEU A 47 -7.74 -14.42 15.76
CA LEU A 47 -7.40 -13.24 16.53
C LEU A 47 -6.55 -13.68 17.72
N LEU A 48 -5.30 -13.25 17.76
CA LEU A 48 -4.33 -13.58 18.80
C LEU A 48 -4.18 -12.38 19.73
N GLY A 49 -4.53 -12.51 21.01
CA GLY A 49 -4.48 -11.41 21.96
C GLY A 49 -3.08 -10.83 22.14
N LYS A 50 -2.99 -9.52 22.39
CA LYS A 50 -1.74 -8.76 22.58
C LYS A 50 -1.80 -7.95 23.88
N GLY A 51 -0.64 -7.78 24.53
CA GLY A 51 -0.53 -6.99 25.77
C GLY A 51 -1.29 -7.67 26.90
N ASP A 52 -2.21 -6.98 27.55
CA ASP A 52 -3.02 -7.54 28.64
C ASP A 52 -3.94 -8.70 28.19
N ASP A 53 -4.19 -8.83 26.88
CA ASP A 53 -4.96 -9.93 26.30
C ASP A 53 -4.08 -11.11 25.86
N SER A 54 -2.77 -11.09 26.13
CA SER A 54 -1.85 -12.17 25.75
C SER A 54 -2.34 -13.52 26.30
N GLY A 55 -2.44 -14.53 25.44
CA GLY A 55 -2.97 -15.86 25.77
C GLY A 55 -4.45 -16.06 25.42
N LYS A 56 -5.22 -14.99 25.17
CA LYS A 56 -6.58 -15.10 24.61
C LYS A 56 -6.51 -15.32 23.11
N SER A 57 -7.42 -16.13 22.56
CA SER A 57 -7.56 -16.27 21.12
C SER A 57 -9.00 -16.51 20.68
N THR A 58 -9.34 -16.02 19.50
CA THR A 58 -10.63 -16.28 18.84
C THR A 58 -10.38 -16.84 17.45
N VAL A 59 -10.80 -18.08 17.19
CA VAL A 59 -10.71 -18.71 15.87
C VAL A 59 -12.02 -18.52 15.11
N ILE A 60 -11.93 -18.02 13.87
CA ILE A 60 -13.08 -17.78 13.01
C ILE A 60 -12.95 -18.64 11.75
N SER A 61 -13.81 -19.65 11.62
CA SER A 61 -13.88 -20.47 10.41
C SER A 61 -14.63 -19.76 9.27
N LEU A 62 -14.08 -19.85 8.06
CA LEU A 62 -14.68 -19.32 6.84
C LEU A 62 -15.42 -20.41 6.07
N PRO A 63 -16.29 -20.04 5.11
CA PRO A 63 -17.03 -21.02 4.33
C PRO A 63 -16.09 -21.86 3.49
N SER A 64 -16.44 -23.14 3.31
CA SER A 64 -15.69 -24.08 2.49
C SER A 64 -15.28 -23.50 1.12
N ARG A 65 -14.05 -23.80 0.72
CA ARG A 65 -13.41 -23.33 -0.53
C ARG A 65 -13.18 -21.81 -0.57
N ALA A 66 -13.10 -21.15 0.59
CA ALA A 66 -12.56 -19.79 0.66
C ALA A 66 -11.08 -19.81 0.26
N LYS A 67 -10.65 -18.82 -0.51
CA LYS A 67 -9.26 -18.64 -0.96
C LYS A 67 -8.92 -17.15 -0.95
N LYS A 68 -7.63 -16.81 -1.02
CA LYS A 68 -7.13 -15.42 -0.97
C LYS A 68 -7.71 -14.67 0.23
N ILE A 69 -7.69 -15.35 1.38
CA ILE A 69 -8.24 -14.82 2.62
C ILE A 69 -7.34 -13.68 3.11
N GLN A 70 -7.92 -12.59 3.54
CA GLN A 70 -7.25 -11.45 4.14
C GLN A 70 -8.07 -10.99 5.35
N GLY A 71 -7.39 -10.67 6.45
CA GLY A 71 -8.01 -10.07 7.63
C GLY A 71 -7.42 -8.68 7.88
N ARG A 72 -8.25 -7.73 8.31
CA ARG A 72 -7.81 -6.38 8.69
C ARG A 72 -8.54 -5.85 9.91
N LYS A 73 -7.82 -5.09 10.74
CA LYS A 73 -8.37 -4.45 11.94
C LYS A 73 -9.15 -3.21 11.52
N LEU A 74 -10.44 -3.18 11.86
CA LEU A 74 -11.34 -2.07 11.59
C LEU A 74 -11.73 -1.45 12.92
N ARG A 75 -10.98 -0.44 13.36
CA ARG A 75 -11.27 0.25 14.63
C ARG A 75 -12.50 1.13 14.46
N VAL A 76 -13.51 1.00 15.30
CA VAL A 76 -14.73 1.84 15.27
C VAL A 76 -15.16 2.14 16.69
N ALA A 77 -15.29 3.43 17.03
CA ALA A 77 -15.68 3.87 18.37
C ALA A 77 -14.88 3.19 19.49
N GLY A 78 -13.56 3.12 19.34
CA GLY A 78 -12.65 2.52 20.32
C GLY A 78 -12.49 1.00 20.24
N VAL A 79 -13.36 0.28 19.53
CA VAL A 79 -13.31 -1.19 19.43
C VAL A 79 -12.61 -1.62 18.14
N ASN A 80 -11.67 -2.56 18.22
CA ASN A 80 -11.05 -3.19 17.05
C ASN A 80 -11.97 -4.30 16.54
N TYR A 81 -12.63 -4.12 15.40
CA TYR A 81 -13.39 -5.18 14.77
C TYR A 81 -12.56 -5.88 13.69
N LEU A 82 -13.00 -7.06 13.23
CA LEU A 82 -12.35 -7.79 12.16
C LEU A 82 -13.13 -7.68 10.85
N GLY A 83 -12.49 -7.12 9.82
CA GLY A 83 -12.89 -7.29 8.43
C GLY A 83 -12.19 -8.51 7.82
N VAL A 84 -12.93 -9.37 7.14
CA VAL A 84 -12.36 -10.51 6.40
C VAL A 84 -12.79 -10.47 4.93
N LEU A 85 -11.83 -10.36 4.03
CA LEU A 85 -12.04 -10.49 2.58
C LEU A 85 -11.64 -11.89 2.14
N TYR A 86 -12.46 -12.52 1.30
CA TYR A 86 -12.11 -13.81 0.71
C TYR A 86 -12.80 -14.00 -0.65
N GLN A 87 -12.24 -14.88 -1.46
CA GLN A 87 -12.79 -15.28 -2.76
C GLN A 87 -13.39 -16.68 -2.69
N LYS A 88 -14.51 -16.89 -3.40
CA LYS A 88 -15.05 -18.21 -3.75
C LYS A 88 -15.32 -18.28 -5.26
N LYS A 89 -15.73 -19.46 -5.74
CA LYS A 89 -16.09 -19.69 -7.17
C LYS A 89 -16.98 -18.60 -7.78
N ARG A 90 -17.97 -18.10 -7.03
CA ARG A 90 -18.98 -17.13 -7.52
C ARG A 90 -18.62 -15.66 -7.35
N GLY A 91 -17.54 -15.32 -6.64
CA GLY A 91 -17.22 -13.92 -6.38
C GLY A 91 -16.31 -13.68 -5.18
N VAL A 92 -16.20 -12.40 -4.82
CA VAL A 92 -15.43 -11.86 -3.70
C VAL A 92 -16.40 -11.36 -2.63
N TYR A 93 -16.12 -11.67 -1.37
CA TYR A 93 -17.00 -11.40 -0.25
C TYR A 93 -16.23 -10.70 0.88
N LEU A 94 -16.86 -9.72 1.49
CA LEU A 94 -16.39 -9.05 2.69
C LEU A 94 -17.29 -9.44 3.85
N ARG A 95 -16.70 -9.98 4.91
CA ARG A 95 -17.38 -10.23 6.19
C ARG A 95 -16.85 -9.30 7.26
N PHE A 96 -17.70 -9.03 8.23
CA PHE A 96 -17.40 -8.20 9.38
C PHE A 96 -17.76 -8.95 10.65
N TYR A 97 -16.85 -8.95 11.61
CA TYR A 97 -16.94 -9.73 12.84
C TYR A 97 -16.63 -8.88 14.06
N HIS A 98 -17.29 -9.21 15.16
CA HIS A 98 -16.90 -8.77 16.49
C HIS A 98 -15.68 -9.60 16.96
N PRO A 99 -14.80 -9.07 17.83
CA PRO A 99 -13.63 -9.82 18.36
C PRO A 99 -13.93 -11.13 19.08
N ASN A 100 -15.16 -11.30 19.53
CA ASN A 100 -15.65 -12.54 20.13
C ASN A 100 -15.98 -13.64 19.10
N GLY A 101 -15.75 -13.37 17.80
CA GLY A 101 -15.98 -14.33 16.71
C GLY A 101 -17.36 -14.23 16.08
N ASN A 102 -18.28 -13.44 16.63
CA ASN A 102 -19.61 -13.30 16.08
C ASN A 102 -19.58 -12.57 14.73
N LYS A 103 -20.10 -13.22 13.70
CA LYS A 103 -20.31 -12.60 12.39
C LYS A 103 -21.42 -11.57 12.48
N LEU A 104 -21.06 -10.31 12.24
CA LEU A 104 -21.97 -9.17 12.28
C LEU A 104 -22.65 -8.99 10.91
N ALA A 105 -21.87 -8.96 9.82
CA ALA A 105 -22.41 -8.75 8.47
C ALA A 105 -21.59 -9.42 7.36
N GLN A 106 -22.20 -9.54 6.18
CA GLN A 106 -21.53 -9.98 4.95
C GLN A 106 -22.02 -9.16 3.75
N ARG A 107 -21.10 -8.81 2.84
CA ARG A 107 -21.41 -8.22 1.54
C ARG A 107 -20.73 -8.98 0.41
N THR A 108 -21.43 -9.15 -0.70
CA THR A 108 -20.79 -9.52 -1.97
C THR A 108 -20.13 -8.28 -2.53
N VAL A 109 -18.80 -8.30 -2.64
CA VAL A 109 -18.02 -7.19 -3.20
C VAL A 109 -18.11 -7.19 -4.71
N ALA A 110 -17.86 -8.35 -5.33
CA ALA A 110 -17.93 -8.52 -6.76
C ALA A 110 -18.42 -9.93 -7.10
N THR A 111 -19.24 -10.04 -8.15
CA THR A 111 -19.66 -11.33 -8.71
C THR A 111 -18.78 -11.70 -9.90
N ARG A 112 -18.46 -12.98 -9.99
CA ARG A 112 -17.81 -13.57 -11.17
C ARG A 112 -18.87 -13.75 -12.26
N LYS A 113 -18.65 -13.21 -13.46
CA LYS A 113 -19.50 -13.48 -14.64
C LYS A 113 -18.67 -14.18 -15.71
N GLY A 114 -19.18 -15.29 -16.24
CA GLY A 114 -18.48 -16.07 -17.26
C GLY A 114 -17.08 -16.50 -16.82
N ASP A 115 -16.11 -16.19 -17.66
CA ASP A 115 -14.72 -16.63 -17.55
C ASP A 115 -13.88 -15.75 -16.59
N GLN A 116 -14.39 -14.56 -16.23
CA GLN A 116 -13.70 -13.53 -15.44
C GLN A 116 -12.92 -14.04 -14.23
N ALA A 117 -11.74 -13.49 -14.00
CA ALA A 117 -10.89 -13.75 -12.85
C ALA A 117 -10.70 -12.51 -11.97
N PHE A 118 -10.26 -12.75 -10.74
CA PHE A 118 -9.83 -11.74 -9.78
C PHE A 118 -8.35 -11.97 -9.44
N PRO A 119 -7.41 -11.60 -10.32
CA PRO A 119 -5.97 -11.84 -10.10
C PRO A 119 -5.48 -11.18 -8.81
N ALA A 120 -5.96 -9.97 -8.52
CA ALA A 120 -5.67 -9.24 -7.29
C ALA A 120 -6.96 -8.83 -6.58
N ILE A 121 -7.01 -9.06 -5.26
CA ILE A 121 -8.00 -8.51 -4.34
C ILE A 121 -7.25 -8.01 -3.10
N ARG A 122 -7.72 -6.92 -2.51
CA ARG A 122 -7.06 -6.28 -1.38
C ARG A 122 -8.07 -5.68 -0.44
N LEU A 123 -7.86 -5.89 0.85
CA LEU A 123 -8.58 -5.27 1.95
C LEU A 123 -7.64 -4.34 2.70
N ASP A 124 -8.04 -3.08 2.82
CA ASP A 124 -7.34 -2.06 3.60
C ASP A 124 -8.30 -1.47 4.64
N SER A 125 -7.72 -0.96 5.73
CA SER A 125 -8.37 -0.13 6.73
C SER A 125 -7.96 1.32 6.48
N VAL A 126 -8.92 2.16 6.07
CA VAL A 126 -8.65 3.57 5.74
C VAL A 126 -9.43 4.51 6.66
N VAL A 127 -8.86 5.69 6.93
CA VAL A 127 -9.53 6.78 7.63
C VAL A 127 -9.86 7.87 6.62
N ILE A 128 -11.09 8.38 6.61
CA ILE A 128 -11.48 9.52 5.77
C ILE A 128 -12.41 10.41 6.58
N SER A 129 -12.01 11.66 6.83
CA SER A 129 -12.80 12.62 7.64
C SER A 129 -13.26 11.98 8.97
N ASP A 130 -12.30 11.42 9.73
CA ASP A 130 -12.48 10.69 10.99
C ASP A 130 -13.27 9.37 10.94
N ARG A 131 -13.72 8.96 9.75
CA ARG A 131 -14.46 7.70 9.57
C ARG A 131 -13.52 6.59 9.15
N ARG A 132 -13.30 5.64 10.05
CA ARG A 132 -12.61 4.39 9.76
C ARG A 132 -13.50 3.48 8.90
N MET A 133 -12.97 3.00 7.78
CA MET A 133 -13.70 2.26 6.76
C MET A 133 -12.90 1.07 6.25
N ALA A 134 -13.62 0.05 5.80
CA ALA A 134 -13.03 -1.03 5.02
C ALA A 134 -12.97 -0.59 3.55
N LYS A 135 -11.79 -0.53 2.97
CA LYS A 135 -11.59 -0.30 1.54
C LYS A 135 -11.21 -1.60 0.88
N VAL A 136 -11.95 -1.98 -0.15
CA VAL A 136 -11.66 -3.15 -0.96
C VAL A 136 -11.27 -2.69 -2.35
N THR A 137 -10.06 -2.99 -2.77
CA THR A 137 -9.64 -2.86 -4.17
C THR A 137 -9.54 -4.25 -4.80
N LEU A 138 -9.85 -4.33 -6.09
CA LEU A 138 -9.67 -5.56 -6.85
C LEU A 138 -9.44 -5.28 -8.32
N ILE A 139 -8.69 -6.18 -8.95
CA ILE A 139 -8.55 -6.24 -10.39
C ILE A 139 -9.51 -7.30 -10.90
N LYS A 140 -10.27 -6.94 -11.93
CA LYS A 140 -11.19 -7.81 -12.63
C LYS A 140 -10.74 -7.91 -14.08
N GLN A 141 -10.54 -9.12 -14.59
CA GLN A 141 -10.08 -9.36 -15.97
C GLN A 141 -10.78 -10.59 -16.59
N THR A 142 -10.85 -10.69 -17.91
CA THR A 142 -11.26 -11.94 -18.60
C THR A 142 -10.09 -12.92 -18.68
N SER A 143 -10.35 -14.17 -19.04
CA SER A 143 -9.33 -15.24 -19.05
C SER A 143 -8.22 -14.98 -20.07
N ALA A 144 -8.51 -14.24 -21.14
CA ALA A 144 -7.53 -13.82 -22.12
C ALA A 144 -6.54 -12.75 -21.60
N GLY A 145 -6.71 -12.26 -20.37
CA GLY A 145 -5.91 -11.13 -19.84
C GLY A 145 -6.31 -9.77 -20.44
N ILE A 146 -7.24 -9.76 -21.39
CA ILE A 146 -7.79 -8.58 -22.06
C ILE A 146 -8.84 -7.92 -21.14
N ASN A 147 -8.99 -6.59 -21.19
CA ASN A 147 -9.98 -5.82 -20.41
C ASN A 147 -9.79 -5.89 -18.88
N LYS A 148 -8.61 -5.51 -18.40
CA LYS A 148 -8.34 -5.32 -16.97
C LYS A 148 -9.10 -4.11 -16.45
N ARG A 149 -9.83 -4.27 -15.34
CA ARG A 149 -10.52 -3.19 -14.63
C ARG A 149 -10.14 -3.15 -13.17
N PHE A 150 -9.73 -1.96 -12.72
CA PHE A 150 -9.57 -1.63 -11.31
C PHE A 150 -10.92 -1.28 -10.71
N ILE A 151 -11.28 -1.88 -9.58
CA ILE A 151 -12.50 -1.57 -8.84
C ILE A 151 -12.11 -1.23 -7.42
N SER A 152 -12.58 -0.09 -6.92
CA SER A 152 -12.41 0.33 -5.52
C SER A 152 -13.78 0.53 -4.88
N LYS A 153 -14.01 -0.12 -3.73
CA LYS A 153 -15.23 0.02 -2.93
C LYS A 153 -14.87 0.34 -1.49
N ARG A 154 -15.45 1.40 -0.96
CA ARG A 154 -15.33 1.77 0.46
C ARG A 154 -16.62 1.39 1.16
N TYR A 155 -16.50 0.75 2.31
CA TYR A 155 -17.61 0.33 3.16
C TYR A 155 -17.52 1.05 4.50
N GLN A 156 -18.56 1.79 4.84
CA GLN A 156 -18.72 2.34 6.17
C GLN A 156 -19.17 1.24 7.12
N VAL A 157 -18.44 1.10 8.22
CA VAL A 157 -18.71 0.13 9.27
C VAL A 157 -19.63 0.76 10.32
N LYS A 158 -20.78 0.14 10.57
CA LYS A 158 -21.83 0.65 11.47
C LYS A 158 -22.26 -0.44 12.47
N PRO A 159 -21.50 -0.69 13.54
CA PRO A 159 -21.75 -1.82 14.46
C PRO A 159 -23.16 -1.81 15.08
N LYS A 160 -23.74 -0.63 15.32
CA LYS A 160 -25.08 -0.45 15.91
C LYS A 160 -26.26 -0.71 14.95
N LYS A 161 -26.03 -0.95 13.66
CA LYS A 161 -27.09 -1.32 12.70
C LYS A 161 -27.26 -2.84 12.67
N THR A 162 -28.27 -3.36 11.97
CA THR A 162 -28.53 -4.81 11.86
C THR A 162 -28.28 -5.35 10.46
N GLY A 163 -27.76 -6.58 10.39
CA GLY A 163 -27.49 -7.30 9.15
C GLY A 163 -26.62 -6.52 8.15
N ASN A 164 -26.99 -6.58 6.87
CA ASN A 164 -26.22 -5.95 5.79
C ASN A 164 -26.04 -4.43 5.92
N LYS A 165 -26.87 -3.75 6.74
CA LYS A 165 -26.75 -2.30 6.98
C LYS A 165 -25.53 -1.93 7.84
N GLN A 166 -24.90 -2.90 8.50
CA GLN A 166 -23.64 -2.68 9.23
C GLN A 166 -22.43 -2.48 8.31
N LEU A 167 -22.47 -3.02 7.09
CA LEU A 167 -21.50 -2.72 6.02
C LEU A 167 -22.23 -1.98 4.91
N ALA A 168 -22.31 -0.65 5.06
CA ALA A 168 -22.94 0.21 4.06
C ALA A 168 -21.91 0.63 3.00
N VAL A 169 -22.25 0.50 1.72
CA VAL A 169 -21.38 1.02 0.66
C VAL A 169 -21.32 2.54 0.81
N TYR A 170 -20.11 3.06 0.95
CA TYR A 170 -19.84 4.49 1.08
C TYR A 170 -19.50 5.12 -0.28
N LYS A 171 -18.54 4.52 -1.00
CA LYS A 171 -18.13 4.97 -2.35
C LYS A 171 -17.72 3.77 -3.18
N SER A 172 -17.93 3.85 -4.49
CA SER A 172 -17.47 2.85 -5.46
C SER A 172 -16.90 3.56 -6.69
N LYS A 173 -15.78 3.06 -7.21
CA LYS A 173 -15.16 3.51 -8.46
C LYS A 173 -14.77 2.28 -9.28
N SER A 174 -14.82 2.40 -10.61
CA SER A 174 -14.45 1.35 -11.56
C SER A 174 -13.77 2.00 -12.76
N GLU A 175 -12.56 1.56 -13.07
CA GLU A 175 -11.71 2.15 -14.09
C GLU A 175 -11.05 1.06 -14.93
N VAL A 176 -10.75 1.37 -16.19
CA VAL A 176 -9.95 0.47 -17.04
C VAL A 176 -8.47 0.62 -16.67
N ILE A 177 -7.75 -0.49 -16.69
CA ILE A 177 -6.29 -0.54 -16.60
C ILE A 177 -5.77 -0.76 -18.02
N THR A 178 -5.21 0.29 -18.58
CA THR A 178 -4.55 0.28 -19.89
C THR A 178 -3.23 0.98 -19.71
N ALA A 179 -2.14 0.36 -20.14
CA ALA A 179 -0.85 1.03 -20.21
C ALA A 179 -0.98 2.21 -21.20
N PRO A 180 -0.45 3.40 -20.90
CA PRO A 180 -0.44 4.49 -21.85
C PRO A 180 0.23 4.06 -23.16
N THR A 181 -0.32 4.45 -24.31
CA THR A 181 0.33 4.22 -25.60
C THR A 181 1.57 5.10 -25.76
N PHE A 182 2.48 4.72 -26.64
CA PHE A 182 3.78 5.38 -26.82
C PHE A 182 3.71 6.87 -27.24
N ASN A 183 2.55 7.38 -27.67
CA ASN A 183 2.39 8.73 -28.20
C ASN A 183 1.80 9.72 -27.19
N GLY A 184 2.15 9.63 -25.90
CA GLY A 184 1.52 10.44 -24.86
C GLY A 184 2.46 10.87 -23.73
N ASP A 185 2.64 12.18 -23.63
CA ASP A 185 3.31 12.91 -22.55
C ASP A 185 2.51 12.89 -21.24
N ASN A 186 2.21 11.70 -20.72
CA ASN A 186 1.26 11.54 -19.62
C ASN A 186 1.85 10.73 -18.47
N TRP A 187 2.80 11.36 -17.76
CA TRP A 187 3.40 10.84 -16.52
C TRP A 187 2.32 10.34 -15.54
N LEU A 188 1.22 11.09 -15.38
CA LEU A 188 0.14 10.78 -14.44
C LEU A 188 -0.60 9.51 -14.84
N ALA A 189 -0.84 9.29 -16.13
CA ALA A 189 -1.43 8.06 -16.64
C ALA A 189 -0.50 6.86 -16.43
N MET A 190 0.81 7.03 -16.61
CA MET A 190 1.80 5.97 -16.36
C MET A 190 1.89 5.62 -14.87
N LEU A 191 2.00 6.62 -14.00
CA LEU A 191 1.97 6.44 -12.55
C LEU A 191 0.69 5.71 -12.12
N ASN A 192 -0.45 6.17 -12.61
CA ASN A 192 -1.73 5.56 -12.28
C ASN A 192 -1.93 4.18 -12.90
N TYR A 193 -1.27 3.85 -14.01
CA TYR A 193 -1.23 2.49 -14.53
C TYR A 193 -0.58 1.55 -13.52
N TYR A 194 0.64 1.84 -13.08
CA TYR A 194 1.34 1.00 -12.11
C TYR A 194 0.64 0.96 -10.74
N ARG A 195 0.13 2.09 -10.23
CA ARG A 195 -0.66 2.12 -8.98
C ARG A 195 -1.89 1.22 -9.09
N LYS A 196 -2.71 1.38 -10.13
CA LYS A 196 -3.92 0.55 -10.33
C LYS A 196 -3.59 -0.93 -10.51
N ALA A 197 -2.54 -1.24 -11.28
CA ALA A 197 -2.11 -2.61 -11.54
C ALA A 197 -1.54 -3.30 -10.28
N SER A 198 -0.97 -2.52 -9.36
CA SER A 198 -0.53 -2.98 -8.04
C SER A 198 -1.66 -3.00 -6.99
N GLY A 199 -2.88 -2.62 -7.38
CA GLY A 199 -4.05 -2.57 -6.49
C GLY A 199 -4.12 -1.33 -5.59
N VAL A 200 -3.24 -0.36 -5.83
CA VAL A 200 -3.17 0.95 -5.17
C VAL A 200 -4.13 1.93 -5.84
N THR A 201 -4.58 2.93 -5.10
CA THR A 201 -5.53 3.92 -5.61
C THR A 201 -4.83 4.92 -6.52
N PRO A 202 -5.43 5.28 -7.67
CA PRO A 202 -4.86 6.31 -8.52
C PRO A 202 -4.94 7.69 -7.84
N VAL A 203 -4.02 8.55 -8.22
CA VAL A 203 -3.82 9.92 -7.74
C VAL A 203 -4.24 10.93 -8.81
N SER A 204 -4.43 12.18 -8.41
CA SER A 204 -4.56 13.35 -9.30
C SER A 204 -3.31 14.21 -9.20
N GLU A 205 -3.04 15.04 -10.20
CA GLU A 205 -1.96 16.02 -10.10
C GLU A 205 -2.31 17.14 -9.12
N ASP A 206 -1.32 17.59 -8.33
CA ASP A 206 -1.33 18.88 -7.65
C ASP A 206 -0.43 19.86 -8.40
N VAL A 207 -1.05 20.84 -9.07
CA VAL A 207 -0.34 21.80 -9.91
C VAL A 207 0.58 22.74 -9.12
N ASN A 208 0.36 22.92 -7.82
CA ASN A 208 1.26 23.72 -7.00
C ASN A 208 2.55 22.93 -6.72
N LEU A 209 2.43 21.63 -6.46
CA LEU A 209 3.62 20.78 -6.31
C LEU A 209 4.37 20.61 -7.65
N SER A 210 3.67 20.66 -8.78
CA SER A 210 4.30 20.72 -10.10
C SER A 210 5.10 22.02 -10.26
N ALA A 211 4.56 23.16 -9.84
CA ALA A 211 5.29 24.44 -9.84
C ALA A 211 6.52 24.41 -8.92
N ASP A 212 6.44 23.79 -7.74
CA ASP A 212 7.59 23.62 -6.84
C ASP A 212 8.66 22.70 -7.49
N CYS A 213 8.24 21.62 -8.17
CA CYS A 213 9.15 20.78 -8.96
C CYS A 213 9.84 21.56 -10.08
N GLN A 214 9.13 22.49 -10.75
CA GLN A 214 9.71 23.34 -11.79
C GLN A 214 10.83 24.23 -11.24
N LEU A 215 10.62 24.83 -10.06
CA LEU A 215 11.66 25.61 -9.39
C LEU A 215 12.89 24.75 -9.10
N HIS A 216 12.69 23.53 -8.62
CA HIS A 216 13.78 22.61 -8.31
C HIS A 216 14.53 22.12 -9.56
N ASN A 217 13.82 21.77 -10.62
CA ASN A 217 14.43 21.40 -11.89
C ASN A 217 15.21 22.56 -12.50
N SER A 218 14.70 23.80 -12.41
CA SER A 218 15.41 25.01 -12.85
C SER A 218 16.71 25.20 -12.07
N TYR A 219 16.69 24.97 -10.75
CA TYR A 219 17.90 24.97 -9.92
C TYR A 219 18.91 23.91 -10.39
N MET A 220 18.46 22.66 -10.60
CA MET A 220 19.33 21.57 -11.08
C MET A 220 19.92 21.88 -12.46
N GLU A 221 19.15 22.48 -13.36
CA GLU A 221 19.60 22.92 -14.69
C GLU A 221 20.69 23.99 -14.59
N LEU A 222 20.42 25.07 -13.84
CA LEU A 222 21.34 26.20 -13.66
C LEU A 222 22.67 25.79 -13.02
N ASN A 223 22.67 24.73 -12.21
CA ASN A 223 23.85 24.21 -11.52
C ASN A 223 24.43 22.94 -12.15
N SER A 224 23.80 22.40 -13.20
CA SER A 224 24.20 21.16 -13.89
C SER A 224 24.44 19.99 -12.93
N GLU A 225 23.51 19.80 -11.99
CA GLU A 225 23.66 18.87 -10.86
C GLU A 225 22.33 18.12 -10.62
N LEU A 226 22.36 16.79 -10.56
CA LEU A 226 21.23 15.99 -10.07
C LEU A 226 21.36 15.88 -8.54
N THR A 227 20.49 16.53 -7.79
CA THR A 227 20.57 16.59 -6.33
C THR A 227 19.20 16.78 -5.71
N HIS A 228 18.99 16.22 -4.52
CA HIS A 228 17.82 16.50 -3.69
C HIS A 228 17.94 17.83 -2.90
N TYR A 229 19.13 18.43 -2.85
CA TYR A 229 19.44 19.57 -1.98
C TYR A 229 19.76 20.82 -2.79
N GLU A 230 19.13 21.93 -2.41
CA GLU A 230 19.51 23.26 -2.89
C GLU A 230 20.42 23.98 -1.89
N THR A 231 21.35 24.78 -2.40
CA THR A 231 22.22 25.68 -1.61
C THR A 231 21.78 27.12 -1.84
N ASP A 232 21.63 27.89 -0.77
CA ASP A 232 21.03 29.24 -0.78
C ASP A 232 21.84 30.30 -1.53
N ASP A 233 23.14 30.06 -1.73
CA ASP A 233 24.04 30.92 -2.49
C ASP A 233 24.16 30.56 -3.98
N LYS A 234 23.56 29.45 -4.42
CA LYS A 234 23.58 28.99 -5.81
C LYS A 234 22.43 29.61 -6.64
N PRO A 235 22.65 29.86 -7.95
CA PRO A 235 21.60 30.37 -8.83
C PRO A 235 20.36 29.47 -8.85
N GLY A 236 19.18 30.09 -8.87
CA GLY A 236 17.90 29.37 -8.93
C GLY A 236 17.36 28.89 -7.59
N TYR A 237 18.09 29.09 -6.48
CA TYR A 237 17.61 28.70 -5.15
C TYR A 237 16.23 29.26 -4.85
N SER A 238 15.36 28.42 -4.30
CA SER A 238 14.10 28.84 -3.70
C SER A 238 13.72 27.93 -2.54
N GLU A 239 13.03 28.46 -1.53
CA GLU A 239 12.52 27.62 -0.43
C GLU A 239 11.55 26.55 -0.93
N ASP A 240 10.76 26.86 -1.97
CA ASP A 240 9.75 25.97 -2.54
C ASP A 240 10.41 24.83 -3.34
N GLY A 241 11.37 25.15 -4.21
CA GLY A 241 12.19 24.16 -4.92
C GLY A 241 12.99 23.27 -3.97
N ALA A 242 13.62 23.85 -2.94
CA ALA A 242 14.34 23.08 -1.93
C ALA A 242 13.43 22.07 -1.20
N ARG A 243 12.17 22.43 -0.91
CA ARG A 243 11.21 21.48 -0.32
C ARG A 243 10.81 20.38 -1.30
N ALA A 244 10.59 20.72 -2.58
CA ALA A 244 10.29 19.74 -3.61
C ALA A 244 11.44 18.74 -3.80
N GLY A 245 12.68 19.22 -3.86
CA GLY A 245 13.87 18.38 -3.99
C GLY A 245 13.96 17.28 -2.94
N ILE A 246 13.82 17.63 -1.66
CA ILE A 246 13.93 16.69 -0.54
C ILE A 246 12.83 15.61 -0.54
N SER A 247 11.66 15.92 -1.07
CA SER A 247 10.45 15.07 -0.98
C SER A 247 10.01 14.49 -2.33
N SER A 248 10.90 14.50 -3.31
CA SER A 248 10.62 14.00 -4.66
C SER A 248 11.39 12.72 -4.96
N VAL A 249 10.97 12.04 -6.03
CA VAL A 249 11.86 11.16 -6.78
C VAL A 249 12.42 11.95 -7.96
N LEU A 250 13.72 11.82 -8.19
CA LEU A 250 14.46 12.57 -9.20
C LEU A 250 15.10 11.63 -10.22
N THR A 251 15.28 12.09 -11.45
CA THR A 251 16.19 11.46 -12.40
C THR A 251 16.66 12.47 -13.43
N SER A 252 17.79 12.18 -14.04
CA SER A 252 18.29 12.91 -15.21
C SER A 252 18.43 11.93 -16.37
N TRP A 253 17.78 12.19 -17.50
CA TRP A 253 17.76 11.25 -18.63
C TRP A 253 17.74 11.98 -19.98
N TRP A 254 18.29 11.35 -21.02
CA TRP A 254 18.31 11.83 -22.41
C TRP A 254 16.96 11.69 -23.18
N SER A 255 15.93 11.13 -22.54
CA SER A 255 14.60 10.96 -23.10
C SER A 255 13.88 12.28 -22.90
N THR A 256 12.96 12.59 -23.79
CA THR A 256 12.04 13.72 -23.66
C THR A 256 10.64 13.25 -23.29
N GLU A 257 10.45 11.95 -23.07
CA GLU A 257 9.16 11.34 -22.75
C GLU A 257 8.99 11.23 -21.24
N LYS A 258 8.11 12.03 -20.63
CA LYS A 258 7.89 12.01 -19.16
C LYS A 258 7.54 10.62 -18.61
N ARG A 259 6.88 9.79 -19.40
CA ARG A 259 6.51 8.42 -19.02
C ARG A 259 7.73 7.51 -18.83
N ASP A 260 8.83 7.79 -19.52
CA ASP A 260 10.05 6.97 -19.42
C ASP A 260 10.71 7.19 -18.05
N ALA A 261 10.73 8.44 -17.56
CA ALA A 261 11.16 8.73 -16.19
C ALA A 261 10.31 7.96 -15.15
N VAL A 262 8.99 7.99 -15.31
CA VAL A 262 8.08 7.24 -14.43
C VAL A 262 8.35 5.73 -14.50
N SER A 263 8.47 5.17 -15.70
CA SER A 263 8.71 3.74 -15.89
C SER A 263 10.08 3.33 -15.32
N GLY A 264 11.09 4.17 -15.51
CA GLY A 264 12.42 4.04 -14.94
C GLY A 264 12.40 3.99 -13.41
N TRP A 265 11.70 4.90 -12.74
CA TRP A 265 11.56 4.84 -11.28
C TRP A 265 10.85 3.55 -10.81
N PHE A 266 9.90 3.02 -11.59
CA PHE A 266 9.21 1.78 -11.25
C PHE A 266 10.08 0.52 -11.38
N VAL A 267 11.18 0.51 -12.14
CA VAL A 267 12.08 -0.65 -12.16
C VAL A 267 13.05 -0.65 -10.98
N THR A 268 13.39 0.53 -10.47
CA THR A 268 14.29 0.73 -9.32
C THR A 268 13.66 0.34 -7.98
N LEU A 269 14.47 0.19 -6.93
CA LEU A 269 13.98 -0.19 -5.60
C LEU A 269 13.39 1.01 -4.87
N TYR A 270 14.23 1.99 -4.53
CA TYR A 270 13.93 3.06 -3.60
C TYR A 270 12.98 4.10 -4.19
N HIS A 271 13.11 4.45 -5.48
CA HIS A 271 12.16 5.39 -6.10
C HIS A 271 10.76 4.78 -6.27
N ARG A 272 10.63 3.46 -6.44
CA ARG A 272 9.32 2.79 -6.59
C ARG A 272 8.49 2.81 -5.31
N LEU A 273 9.13 2.65 -4.15
CA LEU A 273 8.44 2.51 -2.86
C LEU A 273 7.52 3.69 -2.52
N PRO A 274 7.94 4.97 -2.59
CA PRO A 274 7.04 6.08 -2.37
C PRO A 274 5.95 6.12 -3.45
N LEU A 275 6.26 5.89 -4.72
CA LEU A 275 5.28 5.94 -5.81
C LEU A 275 4.14 4.90 -5.68
N LEU A 276 4.34 3.84 -4.91
CA LEU A 276 3.32 2.85 -4.56
C LEU A 276 2.67 3.07 -3.20
N ASP A 277 3.12 4.05 -2.41
CA ASP A 277 2.55 4.33 -1.10
C ASP A 277 1.05 4.68 -1.23
N PRO A 278 0.16 3.96 -0.53
CA PRO A 278 -1.28 4.23 -0.53
C PRO A 278 -1.69 5.58 0.07
N ALA A 279 -0.79 6.24 0.81
CA ALA A 279 -1.01 7.54 1.45
C ALA A 279 -0.69 8.73 0.54
N ILE A 280 -0.02 8.52 -0.60
CA ILE A 280 0.09 9.57 -1.62
C ILE A 280 -1.30 9.82 -2.22
N ASP A 281 -1.73 11.08 -2.21
CA ASP A 281 -3.02 11.52 -2.78
C ASP A 281 -2.85 12.33 -4.06
N ALA A 282 -2.03 13.39 -4.04
CA ALA A 282 -1.83 14.25 -5.20
C ALA A 282 -0.36 14.70 -5.35
N PRO A 283 0.45 14.02 -6.18
CA PRO A 283 1.80 14.47 -6.48
C PRO A 283 1.81 15.56 -7.56
N GLY A 284 2.87 16.36 -7.57
CA GLY A 284 3.27 17.21 -8.69
C GLY A 284 4.36 16.56 -9.53
N PHE A 285 4.51 17.02 -10.75
CA PHE A 285 5.56 16.57 -11.67
C PHE A 285 6.02 17.72 -12.54
N ASP A 286 7.32 17.80 -12.76
CA ASP A 286 7.90 18.69 -13.77
C ASP A 286 9.08 18.03 -14.47
N ASP A 287 9.33 18.45 -15.71
CA ASP A 287 10.55 18.18 -16.44
C ASP A 287 11.15 19.48 -17.01
N GLU A 288 12.45 19.65 -16.87
CA GLU A 288 13.17 20.79 -17.46
C GLU A 288 14.29 20.26 -18.36
N PHE A 289 14.29 20.70 -19.62
CA PHE A 289 15.26 20.26 -20.61
C PHE A 289 16.56 21.07 -20.50
N ASN A 290 17.67 20.42 -20.13
CA ASN A 290 18.97 21.07 -20.16
C ASN A 290 19.44 21.26 -21.62
N ARG A 291 19.94 22.46 -21.93
CA ARG A 291 20.57 22.81 -23.23
C ARG A 291 21.71 21.87 -23.66
N ASN A 292 22.29 21.11 -22.73
CA ASN A 292 23.31 20.07 -22.95
C ASN A 292 22.75 18.66 -23.21
N ALA A 293 21.45 18.53 -23.56
CA ALA A 293 20.76 17.30 -23.99
C ALA A 293 20.43 16.26 -22.88
N VAL A 294 20.27 16.70 -21.63
CA VAL A 294 19.78 15.86 -20.53
C VAL A 294 18.59 16.56 -19.87
N SER A 295 17.45 15.90 -19.74
CA SER A 295 16.29 16.45 -19.02
C SER A 295 16.39 16.09 -17.54
N TYR A 296 16.05 17.02 -16.65
CA TYR A 296 15.80 16.73 -15.24
C TYR A 296 14.32 16.46 -15.02
N TYR A 297 14.01 15.50 -14.18
CA TYR A 297 12.65 15.10 -13.84
C TYR A 297 12.46 15.12 -12.34
N CYS A 298 11.37 15.73 -11.91
CA CYS A 298 10.95 15.79 -10.52
C CYS A 298 9.52 15.26 -10.40
N LEU A 299 9.30 14.33 -9.49
CA LEU A 299 7.95 13.96 -9.05
C LEU A 299 7.87 14.13 -7.54
N TYR A 300 7.24 15.22 -7.14
CA TYR A 300 7.11 15.65 -5.75
C TYR A 300 5.80 15.16 -5.16
N PHE A 301 5.86 14.43 -4.06
CA PHE A 301 4.72 14.07 -3.26
C PHE A 301 4.87 14.77 -1.91
N ALA A 302 4.12 15.87 -1.71
CA ALA A 302 4.11 16.55 -0.42
C ALA A 302 3.75 15.54 0.67
N THR A 303 4.53 15.56 1.76
CA THR A 303 4.44 14.59 2.85
C THR A 303 3.00 14.45 3.33
N TYR A 304 2.52 13.20 3.30
CA TYR A 304 1.36 12.61 3.95
C TYR A 304 0.25 13.60 4.36
N ASP A 305 -0.90 13.55 3.68
CA ASP A 305 -2.16 13.95 4.30
C ASP A 305 -2.20 13.31 5.70
N THR A 306 -2.18 14.13 6.74
CA THR A 306 -2.25 13.67 8.12
C THR A 306 -3.55 12.88 8.39
N GLN A 307 -4.56 12.98 7.52
CA GLN A 307 -5.76 12.13 7.54
C GLN A 307 -5.54 10.70 7.00
N LEU A 308 -4.46 10.44 6.26
CA LEU A 308 -4.09 9.13 5.70
C LEU A 308 -2.85 8.50 6.36
N SER A 309 -2.25 9.15 7.35
CA SER A 309 -1.26 8.50 8.21
C SER A 309 -1.91 7.30 8.93
N GLY A 310 -1.34 6.11 8.72
CA GLY A 310 -1.80 4.88 9.38
C GLY A 310 -2.81 4.01 8.62
N ILE A 311 -2.74 3.95 7.29
CA ILE A 311 -3.50 2.97 6.50
C ILE A 311 -2.91 1.58 6.71
N ASP A 312 -3.50 0.79 7.60
CA ASP A 312 -3.29 -0.66 7.65
C ASP A 312 -3.76 -1.27 6.32
N HIS A 313 -2.81 -1.75 5.52
CA HIS A 313 -3.05 -2.18 4.16
C HIS A 313 -2.48 -3.55 3.83
N GLU A 314 -3.05 -4.23 2.84
CA GLU A 314 -2.45 -5.45 2.29
C GLU A 314 -1.05 -5.14 1.70
N PRO A 315 -0.03 -5.98 1.89
CA PRO A 315 1.29 -5.71 1.33
C PRO A 315 1.26 -5.57 -0.20
N ILE A 316 1.95 -4.57 -0.74
CA ILE A 316 1.99 -4.24 -2.18
C ILE A 316 3.12 -5.04 -2.83
N ALA A 317 2.79 -5.86 -3.83
CA ALA A 317 3.77 -6.65 -4.56
C ALA A 317 4.19 -5.94 -5.85
N PHE A 318 5.49 -5.96 -6.16
CA PHE A 318 6.03 -5.56 -7.46
C PHE A 318 7.15 -6.53 -7.91
N PRO A 319 7.27 -6.93 -9.19
CA PRO A 319 6.30 -6.79 -10.27
C PRO A 319 4.89 -7.21 -9.83
N PHE A 320 3.87 -6.46 -10.26
CA PHE A 320 2.52 -6.66 -9.73
C PHE A 320 1.94 -8.02 -10.17
N PRO A 321 0.98 -8.60 -9.42
CA PRO A 321 0.41 -9.90 -9.76
C PRO A 321 -0.16 -9.98 -11.18
N GLY A 322 0.44 -10.82 -12.02
CA GLY A 322 0.09 -10.96 -13.44
C GLY A 322 0.63 -9.85 -14.34
N MET A 323 1.69 -9.16 -13.93
CA MET A 323 2.49 -8.30 -14.81
C MET A 323 3.11 -9.15 -15.92
N THR A 324 3.06 -8.63 -17.14
CA THR A 324 3.73 -9.17 -18.33
C THR A 324 4.78 -8.17 -18.75
N ASP A 325 5.66 -8.60 -19.66
CA ASP A 325 6.67 -7.73 -20.27
C ASP A 325 7.62 -7.12 -19.23
N VAL A 326 7.90 -7.88 -18.15
CA VAL A 326 8.89 -7.49 -17.13
C VAL A 326 10.30 -7.61 -17.70
N GLU A 327 11.16 -6.63 -17.42
CA GLU A 327 12.55 -6.63 -17.83
C GLU A 327 13.27 -7.90 -17.35
N THR A 328 14.05 -8.51 -18.24
CA THR A 328 14.84 -9.71 -17.91
C THR A 328 16.13 -9.36 -17.18
N SER A 329 16.70 -8.20 -17.51
CA SER A 329 18.02 -7.76 -17.05
C SER A 329 17.92 -6.30 -16.61
N LEU A 330 18.53 -5.99 -15.48
CA LEU A 330 18.67 -4.62 -14.99
C LEU A 330 20.15 -4.24 -14.92
N THR A 331 20.44 -3.05 -15.45
CA THR A 331 21.61 -2.26 -15.12
C THR A 331 21.06 -0.88 -14.81
N ILE A 332 20.98 -0.54 -13.53
CA ILE A 332 20.37 0.71 -13.08
C ILE A 332 21.43 1.58 -12.41
N ASN A 333 21.23 2.89 -12.50
CA ASN A 333 22.03 3.89 -11.79
C ASN A 333 21.13 4.53 -10.72
N GLU A 334 20.67 3.71 -9.77
CA GLU A 334 19.91 4.19 -8.60
C GLU A 334 20.88 4.62 -7.51
N SER A 335 20.60 5.75 -6.87
CA SER A 335 21.31 6.22 -5.69
C SER A 335 20.31 6.40 -4.54
N PRO A 336 20.49 5.72 -3.40
CA PRO A 336 21.55 4.73 -3.11
C PRO A 336 21.49 3.45 -3.96
N ASP A 337 22.59 2.73 -4.14
CA ASP A 337 22.63 1.50 -4.95
C ASP A 337 22.02 0.32 -4.17
N PRO A 338 20.95 -0.33 -4.67
CA PRO A 338 20.35 -1.47 -3.99
C PRO A 338 21.26 -2.71 -3.90
N LEU A 339 22.39 -2.79 -4.62
CA LEU A 339 23.37 -3.87 -4.48
C LEU A 339 24.45 -3.57 -3.44
N GLU A 340 24.60 -2.32 -2.97
CA GLU A 340 25.59 -1.91 -1.98
C GLU A 340 25.61 -2.83 -0.73
N PRO A 341 24.46 -3.25 -0.16
CA PRO A 341 24.45 -4.12 1.02
C PRO A 341 25.00 -5.53 0.77
N HIS A 342 25.26 -5.90 -0.48
CA HIS A 342 25.60 -7.25 -0.91
C HIS A 342 26.94 -7.33 -1.67
N LEU A 343 27.76 -6.28 -1.63
CA LEU A 343 29.06 -6.26 -2.32
C LEU A 343 29.99 -7.38 -1.82
N ASP A 344 30.00 -7.66 -0.51
CA ASP A 344 30.76 -8.76 0.09
C ASP A 344 30.25 -10.16 -0.33
N GLU A 345 29.02 -10.24 -0.85
CA GLU A 345 28.44 -11.46 -1.43
C GLU A 345 28.70 -11.60 -2.95
N GLY A 346 29.49 -10.68 -3.52
CA GLY A 346 29.80 -10.61 -4.95
C GLY A 346 28.66 -10.04 -5.80
N ALA A 347 27.85 -9.12 -5.24
CA ALA A 347 26.81 -8.44 -6.02
C ALA A 347 27.39 -7.53 -7.10
N GLU A 348 26.95 -7.74 -8.33
CA GLU A 348 27.31 -6.93 -9.49
C GLU A 348 26.14 -6.84 -10.47
N TRP A 349 26.08 -5.74 -11.23
CA TRP A 349 25.19 -5.59 -12.36
C TRP A 349 25.79 -6.27 -13.61
N PRO A 350 24.98 -6.83 -14.53
CA PRO A 350 23.52 -6.86 -14.52
C PRO A 350 22.91 -7.97 -13.66
N THR A 351 21.73 -7.70 -13.10
CA THR A 351 20.94 -8.67 -12.33
C THR A 351 19.58 -8.92 -13.00
N GLY A 352 18.76 -9.79 -12.42
CA GLY A 352 17.33 -9.84 -12.74
C GLY A 352 16.56 -8.62 -12.20
N PRO A 353 15.25 -8.52 -12.47
CA PRO A 353 14.39 -7.45 -11.99
C PRO A 353 14.22 -7.48 -10.47
N ILE A 354 14.17 -6.30 -9.85
CA ILE A 354 13.97 -6.16 -8.41
C ILE A 354 12.53 -6.52 -8.03
N ILE A 355 12.37 -7.52 -7.18
CA ILE A 355 11.08 -7.97 -6.64
C ILE A 355 10.91 -7.39 -5.25
N THR A 356 9.74 -6.84 -4.96
CA THR A 356 9.43 -6.24 -3.66
C THR A 356 8.07 -6.66 -3.13
N LEU A 357 7.99 -6.67 -1.81
CA LEU A 357 6.75 -6.70 -1.06
C LEU A 357 6.78 -5.62 0.02
N GLN A 358 6.01 -4.55 -0.19
CA GLN A 358 5.94 -3.38 0.69
C GLN A 358 4.79 -3.52 1.69
N PHE A 359 5.13 -3.61 2.97
CA PHE A 359 4.21 -3.74 4.09
C PHE A 359 3.75 -2.38 4.59
N TYR A 360 2.72 -2.36 5.45
CA TYR A 360 2.31 -1.13 6.11
C TYR A 360 3.37 -0.73 7.14
N ASN A 361 3.80 0.54 7.17
CA ASN A 361 4.87 1.00 8.09
C ASN A 361 4.61 0.73 9.59
N GLY A 362 3.36 0.48 10.00
CA GLY A 362 3.02 0.09 11.37
C GLY A 362 3.11 -1.42 11.67
N GLU A 363 3.41 -2.26 10.67
CA GLU A 363 3.64 -3.70 10.82
C GLU A 363 5.13 -3.97 11.08
N ASN A 364 5.44 -4.91 11.96
CA ASN A 364 6.81 -5.39 12.15
C ASN A 364 7.05 -6.66 11.33
N VAL A 365 7.95 -6.60 10.34
CA VAL A 365 8.38 -7.78 9.58
C VAL A 365 9.63 -8.37 10.23
N SER A 366 9.45 -9.32 11.14
CA SER A 366 10.55 -9.89 11.93
C SER A 366 11.36 -10.95 11.18
N SER A 367 10.75 -11.61 10.19
CA SER A 367 11.40 -12.63 9.38
C SER A 367 10.74 -12.70 8.00
N MET A 368 11.52 -12.93 6.94
CA MET A 368 10.98 -13.26 5.63
C MET A 368 11.96 -14.15 4.83
N SER A 369 11.40 -15.22 4.28
CA SER A 369 12.01 -16.06 3.26
C SER A 369 11.39 -15.73 1.92
N VAL A 370 12.21 -15.63 0.88
CA VAL A 370 11.78 -15.35 -0.50
C VAL A 370 12.18 -16.53 -1.39
N SER A 371 11.28 -16.92 -2.29
CA SER A 371 11.56 -17.88 -3.35
C SER A 371 11.07 -17.30 -4.68
N LEU A 372 11.92 -17.35 -5.70
CA LEU A 372 11.60 -16.97 -7.07
C LEU A 372 11.73 -18.22 -7.93
N ILE A 373 10.59 -18.79 -8.32
CA ILE A 373 10.53 -20.11 -8.94
C ILE A 373 10.21 -19.94 -10.42
N ASP A 374 11.04 -20.49 -11.30
CA ASP A 374 10.81 -20.49 -12.75
C ASP A 374 9.73 -21.50 -13.18
N SER A 375 9.43 -21.56 -14.48
CA SER A 375 8.44 -22.49 -15.03
C SER A 375 8.83 -23.97 -14.92
N ASN A 376 10.11 -24.27 -14.68
CA ASN A 376 10.63 -25.62 -14.49
C ASN A 376 10.63 -26.05 -13.02
N GLY A 377 10.23 -25.17 -12.10
CA GLY A 377 10.22 -25.43 -10.67
C GLY A 377 11.57 -25.15 -9.99
N VAL A 378 12.53 -24.52 -10.68
CA VAL A 378 13.84 -24.15 -10.13
C VAL A 378 13.68 -22.86 -9.32
N ASN A 379 14.11 -22.89 -8.06
CA ASN A 379 14.18 -21.70 -7.22
C ASN A 379 15.50 -20.97 -7.48
N LEU A 380 15.42 -19.72 -7.94
CA LEU A 380 16.58 -18.89 -8.25
C LEU A 380 17.22 -18.31 -7.00
N THR A 381 18.54 -18.09 -7.08
CA THR A 381 19.31 -17.37 -6.06
C THR A 381 19.24 -15.87 -6.30
N GLY A 382 19.32 -15.10 -5.21
CA GLY A 382 19.27 -13.65 -5.25
C GLY A 382 19.64 -13.04 -3.92
N TYR A 383 19.88 -11.74 -3.95
CA TYR A 383 20.13 -10.90 -2.79
C TYR A 383 18.81 -10.51 -2.15
N LYS A 384 18.71 -10.56 -0.82
CA LYS A 384 17.48 -10.31 -0.08
C LYS A 384 17.72 -9.23 0.96
N GLN A 385 16.83 -8.24 1.01
CA GLN A 385 16.85 -7.22 2.06
C GLN A 385 15.57 -7.28 2.88
N LEU A 386 15.72 -7.15 4.19
CA LEU A 386 14.62 -7.06 5.16
C LEU A 386 14.51 -5.63 5.68
N PRO A 387 13.29 -5.15 5.99
CA PRO A 387 13.12 -3.83 6.54
C PRO A 387 13.70 -3.76 7.96
N GLY A 388 14.33 -2.64 8.31
CA GLY A 388 14.91 -2.44 9.63
C GLY A 388 16.23 -3.18 9.86
N ASP A 389 16.82 -3.77 8.82
CA ASP A 389 18.15 -4.37 8.89
C ASP A 389 19.20 -3.29 9.15
N SER A 390 19.87 -3.36 10.30
CA SER A 390 20.88 -2.37 10.71
C SER A 390 22.16 -2.45 9.89
N ASP A 391 22.43 -3.59 9.25
CA ASP A 391 23.63 -3.80 8.45
C ASP A 391 23.43 -3.31 7.01
N ASN A 392 22.19 -2.98 6.63
CA ASN A 392 21.90 -2.36 5.35
C ASN A 392 22.20 -0.84 5.40
N PRO A 393 23.22 -0.33 4.67
CA PRO A 393 23.51 1.11 4.61
C PRO A 393 22.32 1.95 4.09
N ASN A 394 21.42 1.33 3.32
CA ASN A 394 20.26 1.95 2.70
C ASN A 394 18.96 1.76 3.50
N ASN A 395 19.04 1.28 4.74
CA ASN A 395 17.88 1.00 5.59
C ASN A 395 16.93 2.21 5.74
N ALA A 396 17.48 3.43 5.73
CA ALA A 396 16.70 4.66 5.84
C ALA A 396 15.68 4.85 4.67
N VAL A 397 16.02 4.38 3.47
CA VAL A 397 15.20 4.54 2.25
C VAL A 397 14.44 3.27 1.86
N GLN A 398 14.77 2.11 2.45
CA GLN A 398 14.07 0.85 2.19
C GLN A 398 12.63 0.84 2.74
N GLY A 399 12.33 1.65 3.76
CA GLY A 399 11.04 1.65 4.44
C GLY A 399 10.65 0.26 4.95
N ASN A 400 9.34 -0.05 5.00
CA ASN A 400 8.87 -1.39 5.40
C ASN A 400 8.72 -2.35 4.22
N ALA A 401 9.74 -2.49 3.39
CA ALA A 401 9.73 -3.38 2.23
C ALA A 401 10.72 -4.53 2.36
N VAL A 402 10.29 -5.73 1.96
CA VAL A 402 11.19 -6.85 1.66
C VAL A 402 11.54 -6.77 0.18
N SER A 403 12.83 -6.84 -0.15
CA SER A 403 13.31 -6.90 -1.54
C SER A 403 14.03 -8.21 -1.85
N PHE A 404 13.99 -8.62 -3.12
CA PHE A 404 14.75 -9.74 -3.65
C PHE A 404 15.26 -9.40 -5.06
N ILE A 405 16.57 -9.51 -5.27
CA ILE A 405 17.26 -9.17 -6.51
C ILE A 405 17.91 -10.45 -7.05
N PRO A 406 17.38 -11.06 -8.14
CA PRO A 406 17.95 -12.30 -8.69
C PRO A 406 19.39 -12.09 -9.14
N LYS A 407 20.31 -12.99 -8.78
CA LYS A 407 21.75 -12.80 -9.08
C LYS A 407 22.06 -12.70 -10.58
N ASN A 408 21.23 -13.33 -11.42
CA ASN A 408 21.41 -13.35 -12.88
C ASN A 408 20.18 -12.78 -13.57
N PRO A 409 20.34 -12.24 -14.80
CA PRO A 409 19.22 -11.96 -15.68
C PRO A 409 18.27 -13.15 -15.82
N LEU A 410 16.98 -12.86 -15.95
CA LEU A 410 15.93 -13.86 -16.11
C LEU A 410 15.79 -14.29 -17.57
N ASN A 411 15.21 -15.48 -17.77
CA ASN A 411 14.86 -15.95 -19.11
C ASN A 411 13.72 -15.10 -19.69
N THR A 412 13.74 -14.86 -21.00
CA THR A 412 12.67 -14.14 -21.70
C THR A 412 11.39 -14.97 -21.75
N ASN A 413 10.24 -14.31 -21.90
CA ASN A 413 8.92 -14.94 -22.05
C ASN A 413 8.60 -16.02 -21.00
N THR A 414 9.14 -15.90 -19.78
CA THR A 414 9.10 -16.95 -18.77
C THR A 414 8.20 -16.54 -17.61
N LEU A 415 7.34 -17.46 -17.17
CA LEU A 415 6.51 -17.27 -15.98
C LEU A 415 7.35 -17.54 -14.73
N TYR A 416 7.42 -16.55 -13.85
CA TYR A 416 8.05 -16.68 -12.54
C TYR A 416 7.00 -16.60 -11.43
N THR A 417 7.12 -17.48 -10.44
CA THR A 417 6.28 -17.50 -9.23
C THR A 417 7.09 -17.02 -8.04
N VAL A 418 6.65 -15.92 -7.43
CA VAL A 418 7.22 -15.39 -6.19
C VAL A 418 6.45 -15.99 -5.02
N ARG A 419 7.17 -16.50 -4.02
CA ARG A 419 6.63 -16.91 -2.73
C ARG A 419 7.41 -16.21 -1.62
N MET A 420 6.69 -15.52 -0.74
CA MET A 420 7.24 -14.89 0.46
C MET A 420 6.53 -15.43 1.69
N THR A 421 7.30 -15.98 2.63
CA THR A 421 6.80 -16.56 3.88
C THR A 421 7.66 -16.14 5.05
N GLY A 422 7.04 -15.83 6.19
CA GLY A 422 7.76 -15.38 7.37
C GLY A 422 6.80 -14.96 8.47
N ASP A 423 7.20 -14.00 9.28
CA ASP A 423 6.43 -13.50 10.41
C ASP A 423 6.22 -11.98 10.32
N VAL A 424 4.97 -11.57 10.46
CA VAL A 424 4.56 -10.16 10.54
C VAL A 424 3.76 -9.96 11.81
N ASP A 425 4.17 -9.03 12.66
CA ASP A 425 3.61 -8.82 14.01
C ASP A 425 3.54 -10.12 14.83
N ALA A 426 4.58 -10.96 14.74
CA ALA A 426 4.64 -12.29 15.36
C ALA A 426 3.53 -13.27 14.92
N THR A 427 2.97 -13.06 13.71
CA THR A 427 2.00 -13.97 13.09
C THR A 427 2.52 -14.50 11.77
N SER A 428 2.27 -15.78 11.49
CA SER A 428 2.72 -16.41 10.25
C SER A 428 2.08 -15.72 9.04
N PHE A 429 2.94 -15.32 8.10
CA PHE A 429 2.59 -14.66 6.87
C PHE A 429 2.98 -15.54 5.67
N ASN A 430 2.13 -15.54 4.65
CA ASN A 430 2.41 -16.20 3.38
C ASN A 430 1.73 -15.45 2.22
N LYS A 431 2.52 -15.11 1.20
CA LYS A 431 2.04 -14.53 -0.04
C LYS A 431 2.68 -15.20 -1.25
N THR A 432 1.86 -15.42 -2.27
CA THR A 432 2.30 -16.00 -3.54
C THR A 432 1.64 -15.28 -4.71
N TRP A 433 2.44 -14.89 -5.70
CA TRP A 433 1.98 -14.30 -6.95
C TRP A 433 2.94 -14.65 -8.08
N SER A 434 2.63 -14.23 -9.31
CA SER A 434 3.46 -14.50 -10.47
C SER A 434 3.53 -13.29 -11.41
N PHE A 435 4.58 -13.24 -12.21
CA PHE A 435 4.76 -12.31 -13.31
C PHE A 435 5.43 -13.03 -14.50
N THR A 436 5.39 -12.42 -15.68
CA THR A 436 5.99 -12.95 -16.90
C THR A 436 6.99 -11.92 -17.46
N THR A 437 8.20 -12.38 -17.75
CA THR A 437 9.22 -11.55 -18.41
C THR A 437 8.89 -11.29 -19.87
N GLY A 438 9.38 -10.16 -20.39
CA GLY A 438 9.27 -9.78 -21.80
C GLY A 438 10.19 -10.59 -22.72
N SER A 439 10.10 -10.29 -24.01
CA SER A 439 10.87 -10.91 -25.09
C SER A 439 12.31 -10.44 -25.17
#